data_AF-A0A5B7AH60-F1
#
_entry.id   AF-A0A5B7AH60-F1
#
_cell.length_a   1.000
_cell.length_b   1.000
_cell.length_c   1.000
_cell.angle_alpha   90.00
_cell.angle_beta   90.00
_cell.angle_gamma   90.00
#
_symmetry.space_group_name_H-M   'P 1'
#
loop_
_entity.id
_entity.type
_entity.pdbx_description
1 polymer ?
#
loop_
_entity_poly.entity_id
_entity_poly.type
_entity_poly.pdbx_seq_one_letter_code
_entity_poly.pdbx_strand_id
1 'polypeptide(L)'
;MDVLLVANQSTLGSYYMATRQYDSVRADVLDYDQSNVTAILEYRANYTPPANPIFPSTLPSYSEFIAADRFLDRLRSLASPQHPVDVPLNVTTRMFIVASMNQIPCADHSCLGINGNKLSSSLSNITFQNPTTDVLLAYYRNMSGFYTSDFPDQPPWYYNFTAGEFWYNITVASPGTRVKMLNYNETV
;
A
#
# COMPACT_ATOMS: atom_id res chain seq x y z
N MET A 1 -1.02 -2.53 -13.99
CA MET A 1 -2.28 -3.18 -14.38
C MET A 1 -2.42 -2.99 -15.86
N ASP A 2 -2.70 -4.07 -16.57
CA ASP A 2 -2.77 -4.04 -18.02
C ASP A 2 -4.24 -4.15 -18.41
N VAL A 3 -4.70 -3.22 -19.26
CA VAL A 3 -6.09 -3.12 -19.68
C VAL A 3 -6.11 -2.98 -21.19
N LEU A 4 -6.94 -3.79 -21.85
CA LEU A 4 -7.19 -3.65 -23.27
C LEU A 4 -8.34 -2.66 -23.50
N LEU A 5 -8.07 -1.62 -24.29
CA LEU A 5 -9.07 -0.68 -24.74
C LEU A 5 -9.45 -0.99 -26.18
N VAL A 6 -10.74 -1.17 -26.44
CA VAL A 6 -11.28 -1.31 -27.79
C VAL A 6 -11.90 0.04 -28.19
N ALA A 7 -11.31 0.70 -29.19
CA ALA A 7 -11.77 2.01 -29.67
C ALA A 7 -12.93 1.86 -30.67
N ASN A 8 -14.11 1.48 -30.19
CA ASN A 8 -15.32 1.21 -30.99
C ASN A 8 -16.52 2.10 -30.65
N GLN A 9 -16.29 3.28 -30.10
CA GLN A 9 -17.36 4.21 -29.75
C GLN A 9 -18.15 4.66 -30.99
N SER A 10 -19.48 4.73 -30.88
CA SER A 10 -20.36 5.15 -31.99
C SER A 10 -20.21 6.62 -32.36
N THR A 11 -19.88 7.45 -31.36
CA THR A 11 -19.63 8.88 -31.54
C THR A 11 -18.13 9.07 -31.70
N LEU A 12 -17.69 9.51 -32.88
CA LEU A 12 -16.29 9.90 -33.06
C LEU A 12 -16.05 11.21 -32.30
N GLY A 13 -14.93 11.27 -31.57
CA GLY A 13 -14.66 12.37 -30.65
C GLY A 13 -13.39 12.20 -29.84
N SER A 14 -13.27 13.05 -28.84
CA SER A 14 -12.25 13.00 -27.82
C SER A 14 -12.87 12.58 -26.50
N TYR A 15 -12.15 11.76 -25.74
CA TYR A 15 -12.59 11.19 -24.47
C TYR A 15 -11.52 11.46 -23.42
N TYR A 16 -11.92 11.86 -22.21
CA TYR A 16 -10.98 11.94 -21.11
C TYR A 16 -10.65 10.54 -20.60
N MET A 17 -9.35 10.23 -20.53
CA MET A 17 -8.83 9.29 -19.55
C MET A 17 -8.62 10.07 -18.26
N ALA A 18 -9.26 9.64 -17.18
CA ALA A 18 -9.24 10.36 -15.91
C ALA A 18 -8.81 9.45 -14.77
N THR A 19 -8.03 9.99 -13.84
CA THR A 19 -7.62 9.32 -12.60
C THR A 19 -7.80 10.30 -11.44
N ARG A 20 -8.08 9.74 -10.26
CA ARG A 20 -8.21 10.46 -8.99
C ARG A 20 -7.69 9.55 -7.88
N GLN A 21 -7.10 10.15 -6.84
CA GLN A 21 -6.68 9.43 -5.65
C GLN A 21 -7.90 8.81 -4.94
N TYR A 22 -7.81 7.53 -4.61
CA TYR A 22 -8.67 6.91 -3.61
C TYR A 22 -8.01 7.11 -2.25
N ASP A 23 -8.74 7.73 -1.33
CA ASP A 23 -8.31 8.04 0.03
C ASP A 23 -9.42 7.64 1.01
N SER A 24 -9.08 6.71 1.91
CA SER A 24 -9.95 6.22 2.97
C SER A 24 -9.43 6.61 4.36
N VAL A 25 -8.50 7.56 4.44
CA VAL A 25 -8.10 8.12 5.73
C VAL A 25 -9.34 8.71 6.41
N ARG A 26 -9.34 8.71 7.74
CA ARG A 26 -10.44 9.21 8.56
C ARG A 26 -10.97 10.53 7.98
N ALA A 27 -12.29 10.70 7.97
CA ALA A 27 -12.96 11.84 7.34
C ALA A 27 -12.56 13.21 7.90
N ASP A 28 -11.88 13.26 9.06
CA ASP A 28 -11.33 14.46 9.69
C ASP A 28 -9.95 14.88 9.15
N VAL A 29 -9.33 14.05 8.31
CA VAL A 29 -8.07 14.33 7.63
C VAL A 29 -8.37 14.78 6.19
N LEU A 30 -8.13 16.05 5.91
CA LEU A 30 -8.49 16.70 4.63
C LEU A 30 -7.28 17.16 3.82
N ASP A 31 -6.06 16.81 4.25
CA ASP A 31 -4.79 17.25 3.67
C ASP A 31 -4.25 16.32 2.58
N TYR A 32 -5.14 15.73 1.77
CA TYR A 32 -4.78 14.97 0.57
C TYR A 32 -5.22 15.70 -0.70
N ASP A 33 -4.59 15.36 -1.82
CA ASP A 33 -4.90 15.97 -3.12
C ASP A 33 -6.24 15.43 -3.66
N GLN A 34 -7.20 16.35 -3.83
CA GLN A 34 -8.52 16.06 -4.39
C GLN A 34 -8.60 16.33 -5.89
N SER A 35 -7.49 16.67 -6.53
CA SER A 35 -7.42 16.99 -7.95
C SER A 35 -7.55 15.73 -8.82
N ASN A 36 -8.25 15.89 -9.94
CA ASN A 36 -8.26 14.87 -10.99
C ASN A 36 -7.08 15.10 -11.93
N VAL A 37 -6.44 14.02 -12.36
CA VAL A 37 -5.48 14.04 -13.47
C VAL A 37 -6.15 13.49 -14.71
N THR A 38 -6.09 14.23 -15.81
CA THR A 38 -6.72 13.87 -17.07
C THR A 38 -5.74 13.83 -18.23
N ALA A 39 -6.02 12.96 -19.19
CA ALA A 39 -5.41 12.90 -20.51
C ALA A 39 -6.52 12.72 -21.55
N ILE A 40 -6.21 12.95 -22.83
CA ILE A 40 -7.21 12.88 -23.91
C ILE A 40 -6.88 11.68 -24.80
N LEU A 41 -7.88 10.81 -25.00
CA LEU A 41 -7.93 9.80 -26.04
C LEU A 41 -8.77 10.35 -27.20
N GLU A 42 -8.15 10.56 -28.36
CA GLU A 42 -8.78 11.20 -29.52
C GLU A 42 -8.90 10.21 -30.69
N TYR A 43 -10.10 10.08 -31.25
CA TYR A 43 -10.29 9.39 -32.52
C TYR A 43 -9.76 10.26 -33.66
N ARG A 44 -8.82 9.72 -34.44
CA ARG A 44 -8.30 10.37 -35.64
C ARG A 44 -9.10 9.95 -36.87
N ALA A 45 -10.06 10.77 -37.26
CA ALA A 45 -10.91 10.56 -38.44
C ALA A 45 -11.43 11.91 -38.96
N ASN A 46 -12.11 11.90 -40.11
CA ASN A 46 -12.76 13.09 -40.65
C ASN A 46 -14.20 13.19 -40.12
N TYR A 47 -14.39 14.01 -39.10
CA TYR A 47 -15.67 14.33 -38.49
C TYR A 47 -15.60 15.71 -37.84
N THR A 48 -16.74 16.30 -37.50
CA THR A 48 -16.77 17.53 -36.71
C THR A 48 -16.65 17.17 -35.23
N PRO A 49 -15.53 17.48 -34.54
CA PRO A 49 -15.37 17.08 -33.16
C PRO A 49 -16.30 17.87 -32.23
N PRO A 50 -16.79 17.24 -31.14
CA PRO A 50 -17.44 17.97 -30.06
C PRO A 50 -16.50 19.05 -29.49
N ALA A 51 -17.07 20.12 -28.93
CA ALA A 51 -16.29 21.23 -28.38
C ALA A 51 -15.39 20.83 -27.20
N ASN A 52 -15.76 19.80 -26.45
CA ASN A 52 -15.03 19.31 -25.28
C ASN A 52 -14.95 17.78 -25.29
N PRO A 53 -13.85 17.18 -24.79
CA PRO A 53 -13.78 15.74 -24.59
C PRO A 53 -14.84 15.24 -23.60
N ILE A 54 -15.36 14.03 -23.81
CA ILE A 54 -16.36 13.42 -22.93
C ILE A 54 -15.68 12.89 -21.67
N PHE A 55 -16.14 13.34 -20.49
CA PHE A 55 -15.63 12.87 -19.19
C PHE A 55 -16.32 11.56 -18.77
N PRO A 56 -15.60 10.59 -18.17
CA PRO A 56 -16.21 9.33 -17.72
C PRO A 56 -17.22 9.55 -16.59
N SER A 57 -18.44 9.04 -16.76
CA SER A 57 -19.52 9.13 -15.77
C SER A 57 -19.36 8.18 -14.58
N THR A 58 -18.40 7.26 -14.65
CA THR A 58 -18.25 6.13 -13.71
C THR A 58 -17.03 6.26 -12.80
N LEU A 59 -16.28 7.38 -12.83
CA LEU A 59 -15.11 7.57 -11.98
C LEU A 59 -15.55 7.68 -10.50
N PRO A 60 -15.22 6.71 -9.63
CA PRO A 60 -15.66 6.72 -8.23
C PRO A 60 -15.15 7.94 -7.47
N SER A 61 -15.89 8.38 -6.44
CA SER A 61 -15.42 9.42 -5.50
C SER A 61 -14.11 9.00 -4.82
N TYR A 62 -13.32 9.97 -4.36
CA TYR A 62 -12.06 9.70 -3.66
C TYR A 62 -12.26 8.86 -2.41
N SER A 63 -13.43 8.89 -1.75
CA SER A 63 -13.72 8.13 -0.53
C SER A 63 -14.56 6.86 -0.77
N GLU A 64 -14.78 6.46 -2.02
CA GLU A 64 -15.71 5.38 -2.36
C GLU A 64 -15.10 3.99 -2.13
N PHE A 65 -15.09 3.53 -0.87
CA PHE A 65 -14.53 2.24 -0.47
C PHE A 65 -15.17 1.04 -1.20
N ILE A 66 -16.48 1.06 -1.42
CA ILE A 66 -17.17 -0.07 -2.08
C ILE A 66 -16.70 -0.25 -3.52
N ALA A 67 -16.32 0.83 -4.22
CA ALA A 67 -15.78 0.71 -5.57
C ALA A 67 -14.36 0.11 -5.57
N ALA A 68 -13.52 0.49 -4.60
CA ALA A 68 -12.17 -0.05 -4.45
C ALA A 68 -12.22 -1.55 -4.10
N ASP A 69 -13.04 -1.93 -3.11
CA ASP A 69 -13.21 -3.30 -2.64
C ASP A 69 -13.71 -4.23 -3.77
N ARG A 70 -14.78 -3.83 -4.47
CA ARG A 70 -15.29 -4.57 -5.65
C ARG A 70 -14.27 -4.73 -6.76
N PHE A 71 -13.36 -3.78 -6.93
CA PHE A 71 -12.30 -3.90 -7.92
C PHE A 71 -11.24 -4.93 -7.49
N LEU A 72 -10.80 -4.87 -6.23
CA LEU A 72 -9.82 -5.79 -5.66
C LEU A 72 -10.31 -7.24 -5.64
N ASP A 73 -11.60 -7.48 -5.34
CA ASP A 73 -12.24 -8.80 -5.33
C ASP A 73 -12.19 -9.54 -6.68
N ARG A 74 -11.98 -8.80 -7.77
CA ARG A 74 -11.93 -9.37 -9.13
C ARG A 74 -10.53 -9.85 -9.52
N LEU A 75 -9.50 -9.54 -8.74
CA LEU A 75 -8.13 -9.93 -9.04
C LEU A 75 -7.95 -11.45 -8.87
N ARG A 76 -7.64 -12.13 -9.97
CA ARG A 76 -7.38 -13.58 -10.01
C ARG A 76 -6.29 -13.86 -11.03
N SER A 77 -5.41 -14.81 -10.73
CA SER A 77 -4.46 -15.31 -11.73
C SER A 77 -5.21 -15.99 -12.88
N LEU A 78 -4.66 -15.90 -14.10
CA LEU A 78 -5.27 -16.48 -15.30
C LEU A 78 -5.45 -18.01 -15.20
N ALA A 79 -4.52 -18.71 -14.55
CA ALA A 79 -4.60 -20.12 -14.18
C ALA A 79 -5.15 -21.04 -15.29
N SER A 80 -4.39 -21.16 -16.38
CA SER A 80 -4.74 -22.00 -17.55
C SER A 80 -3.62 -22.99 -17.86
N PRO A 81 -3.83 -24.00 -18.74
CA PRO A 81 -2.76 -24.93 -19.12
C PRO A 81 -1.52 -24.24 -19.72
N GLN A 82 -1.71 -23.12 -20.43
CA GLN A 82 -0.62 -22.32 -21.01
C GLN A 82 0.00 -21.35 -20.00
N HIS A 83 -0.72 -21.05 -18.90
CA HIS A 83 -0.31 -20.15 -17.83
C HIS A 83 -0.58 -20.80 -16.47
N PRO A 84 0.16 -21.88 -16.13
CA PRO A 84 -0.07 -22.65 -14.92
C PRO A 84 0.22 -21.81 -13.67
N VAL A 85 -0.49 -22.13 -12.60
CA VAL A 85 -0.31 -21.52 -11.27
C VAL A 85 -0.10 -22.64 -10.27
N ASP A 86 0.91 -22.51 -9.43
CA ASP A 86 1.22 -23.42 -8.33
C ASP A 86 1.03 -22.68 -7.02
N VAL A 87 -0.12 -22.89 -6.37
CA VAL A 87 -0.45 -22.26 -5.09
C VAL A 87 0.10 -23.15 -3.98
N PRO A 88 1.02 -22.66 -3.12
CA PRO A 88 1.53 -23.47 -2.02
C PRO A 88 0.42 -23.84 -1.03
N LEU A 89 0.13 -25.14 -0.91
CA LEU A 89 -0.92 -25.64 -0.02
C LEU A 89 -0.39 -26.04 1.37
N ASN A 90 0.92 -26.27 1.49
CA ASN A 90 1.55 -26.67 2.74
C ASN A 90 2.38 -25.52 3.32
N VAL A 91 1.74 -24.69 4.14
CA VAL A 91 2.38 -23.54 4.80
C VAL A 91 3.24 -24.02 5.96
N THR A 92 4.55 -23.79 5.89
CA THR A 92 5.54 -24.18 6.92
C THR A 92 5.74 -23.11 7.97
N THR A 93 5.56 -21.83 7.59
CA THR A 93 5.83 -20.68 8.44
C THR A 93 4.62 -19.75 8.39
N ARG A 94 4.01 -19.42 9.54
CA ARG A 94 2.83 -18.53 9.58
C ARG A 94 3.18 -17.23 10.27
N MET A 95 2.98 -16.12 9.56
CA MET A 95 3.23 -14.79 10.09
C MET A 95 1.92 -14.00 10.20
N PHE A 96 1.73 -13.33 11.34
CA PHE A 96 0.72 -12.31 11.53
C PHE A 96 1.43 -10.99 11.76
N ILE A 97 1.38 -10.11 10.75
CA ILE A 97 2.11 -8.84 10.76
C ILE A 97 1.10 -7.71 10.92
N VAL A 98 1.28 -6.92 11.97
CA VAL A 98 0.44 -5.73 12.22
C VAL A 98 1.14 -4.52 11.59
N ALA A 99 0.53 -3.95 10.56
CA ALA A 99 1.00 -2.68 9.98
C ALA A 99 0.36 -1.50 10.73
N SER A 100 1.14 -0.49 11.08
CA SER A 100 0.64 0.65 11.85
C SER A 100 1.36 1.95 11.50
N MET A 101 0.63 3.05 11.58
CA MET A 101 1.22 4.38 11.74
C MET A 101 1.51 4.59 13.23
N ASN A 102 2.70 5.08 13.52
CA ASN A 102 3.23 5.17 14.88
C ASN A 102 3.94 6.51 15.10
N GLN A 103 4.46 6.70 16.29
CA GLN A 103 5.27 7.83 16.69
C GLN A 103 6.56 7.36 17.34
N ILE A 104 7.64 8.11 17.15
CA ILE A 104 8.88 8.01 17.90
C ILE A 104 8.97 9.22 18.82
N PRO A 105 9.07 9.04 20.15
CA PRO A 105 9.21 10.14 21.09
C PRO A 105 10.40 11.04 20.77
N CYS A 106 10.18 12.36 20.82
CA CYS A 106 11.27 13.33 20.73
C CYS A 106 11.63 13.87 22.10
N ALA A 107 12.92 14.16 22.29
CA ALA A 107 13.38 14.89 23.47
C ALA A 107 12.62 16.22 23.57
N ASP A 108 12.07 16.50 24.75
CA ASP A 108 11.35 17.72 25.09
C ASP A 108 10.20 18.09 24.13
N HIS A 109 9.57 17.09 23.49
CA HIS A 109 8.48 17.29 22.52
C HIS A 109 8.84 18.26 21.38
N SER A 110 10.11 18.27 20.99
CA SER A 110 10.68 19.23 20.04
C SER A 110 10.30 19.03 18.57
N CYS A 111 9.53 17.99 18.24
CA CYS A 111 9.20 17.63 16.88
C CYS A 111 7.82 18.17 16.45
N LEU A 112 7.58 18.22 15.14
CA LEU A 112 6.35 18.81 14.58
C LEU A 112 5.17 17.83 14.47
N GLY A 113 5.36 16.56 14.84
CA GLY A 113 4.28 15.58 14.77
C GLY A 113 3.33 15.67 15.96
N ILE A 114 2.35 14.77 15.96
CA ILE A 114 1.34 14.67 17.03
C ILE A 114 2.04 14.53 18.39
N ASN A 115 1.55 15.28 19.39
CA ASN A 115 2.14 15.36 20.74
C ASN A 115 3.63 15.76 20.76
N GLY A 116 4.12 16.46 19.74
CA GLY A 116 5.53 16.88 19.67
C GLY A 116 6.52 15.76 19.35
N ASN A 117 6.04 14.63 18.79
CA ASN A 117 6.83 13.46 18.45
C ASN A 117 7.14 13.38 16.94
N LYS A 118 7.99 12.45 16.52
CA LYS A 118 8.22 12.13 15.10
C LYS A 118 7.14 11.16 14.61
N LEU A 119 6.59 11.41 13.43
CA LEU A 119 5.77 10.42 12.73
C LEU A 119 6.64 9.24 12.29
N SER A 120 6.12 8.02 12.39
CA SER A 120 6.77 6.79 11.97
C SER A 120 5.74 5.75 11.52
N SER A 121 6.22 4.61 11.06
CA SER A 121 5.40 3.44 10.77
C SER A 121 6.11 2.18 11.22
N SER A 122 5.36 1.14 11.54
CA SER A 122 5.92 -0.12 12.03
C SER A 122 5.24 -1.35 11.43
N LEU A 123 5.99 -2.45 11.43
CA LEU A 123 5.47 -3.80 11.27
C LEU A 123 5.68 -4.54 12.60
N SER A 124 4.60 -5.04 13.19
CA SER A 124 4.60 -5.70 14.50
C SER A 124 5.32 -4.90 15.59
N ASN A 125 5.06 -3.58 15.62
CA ASN A 125 5.63 -2.58 16.54
C ASN A 125 7.14 -2.32 16.40
N ILE A 126 7.74 -2.71 15.27
CA ILE A 126 9.13 -2.41 14.93
C ILE A 126 9.17 -1.39 13.79
N THR A 127 9.69 -0.21 14.07
CA THR A 127 9.96 0.81 13.05
C THR A 127 11.31 0.51 12.41
N PHE A 128 11.30 0.10 11.13
CA PHE A 128 12.53 -0.28 10.45
C PHE A 128 13.47 0.92 10.30
N GLN A 129 14.66 0.81 10.89
CA GLN A 129 15.71 1.81 10.77
C GLN A 129 16.73 1.34 9.75
N ASN A 130 17.02 2.16 8.73
CA ASN A 130 18.06 1.82 7.77
C ASN A 130 19.42 1.74 8.48
N PRO A 131 20.14 0.61 8.36
CA PRO A 131 21.47 0.48 8.90
C PRO A 131 22.49 1.31 8.09
N THR A 132 23.66 1.54 8.67
CA THR A 132 24.77 2.24 7.97
C THR A 132 25.46 1.37 6.92
N THR A 133 25.19 0.07 6.90
CA THR A 133 25.66 -0.89 5.88
C THR A 133 24.48 -1.73 5.42
N ASP A 134 24.36 -1.92 4.11
CA ASP A 134 23.27 -2.68 3.51
C ASP A 134 23.13 -4.08 4.13
N VAL A 135 21.90 -4.49 4.43
CA VAL A 135 21.60 -5.81 5.03
C VAL A 135 22.18 -6.94 4.19
N LEU A 136 22.08 -6.85 2.86
CA LEU A 136 22.64 -7.84 1.94
C LEU A 136 24.17 -7.94 2.05
N LEU A 137 24.86 -6.81 2.12
CA LEU A 137 26.32 -6.78 2.25
C LEU A 137 26.75 -7.34 3.61
N ALA A 138 26.07 -6.92 4.68
CA ALA A 138 26.34 -7.40 6.03
C ALA A 138 26.10 -8.91 6.14
N TYR A 139 25.02 -9.43 5.55
CA TYR A 139 24.75 -10.87 5.46
C TYR A 139 25.85 -11.60 4.70
N TYR A 140 26.17 -11.16 3.48
CA TYR A 140 27.14 -11.83 2.60
C TYR A 140 28.55 -11.86 3.18
N ARG A 141 28.96 -10.81 3.90
CA ARG A 141 30.28 -10.69 4.55
C ARG A 141 30.30 -11.19 6.00
N ASN A 142 29.19 -11.72 6.50
CA ASN A 142 29.03 -12.17 7.90
C ASN A 142 29.43 -11.07 8.92
N MET A 143 28.93 -9.85 8.70
CA MET A 143 29.19 -8.68 9.53
C MET A 143 28.13 -8.58 10.64
N SER A 144 28.57 -8.43 11.89
CA SER A 144 27.69 -8.25 13.05
C SER A 144 27.36 -6.78 13.30
N GLY A 145 26.21 -6.51 13.94
CA GLY A 145 25.84 -5.19 14.46
C GLY A 145 25.04 -4.29 13.50
N PHE A 146 24.78 -4.76 12.28
CA PHE A 146 24.01 -4.00 11.28
C PHE A 146 22.52 -4.39 11.22
N TYR A 147 22.18 -5.60 11.62
CA TYR A 147 20.80 -6.07 11.75
C TYR A 147 20.71 -7.21 12.77
N THR A 148 19.50 -7.54 13.21
CA THR A 148 19.20 -8.73 14.00
C THR A 148 18.21 -9.63 13.27
N SER A 149 18.28 -10.95 13.49
CA SER A 149 17.46 -11.95 12.81
C SER A 149 16.19 -12.35 13.57
N ASP A 150 15.70 -11.47 14.43
CA ASP A 150 14.62 -11.71 15.41
C ASP A 150 13.34 -10.92 15.09
N PHE A 151 13.05 -10.66 13.81
CA PHE A 151 11.73 -10.15 13.43
C PHE A 151 10.65 -11.19 13.78
N PRO A 152 9.59 -10.80 14.50
CA PRO A 152 8.66 -11.77 15.08
C PRO A 152 7.64 -12.26 14.05
N ASP A 153 7.22 -13.52 14.19
CA ASP A 153 6.14 -14.09 13.39
C ASP A 153 4.75 -13.65 13.85
N GLN A 154 4.62 -13.09 15.05
CA GLN A 154 3.36 -12.66 15.64
C GLN A 154 3.56 -11.28 16.28
N PRO A 155 2.50 -10.47 16.43
CA PRO A 155 2.64 -9.20 17.12
C PRO A 155 3.01 -9.43 18.60
N PRO A 156 3.82 -8.55 19.18
CA PRO A 156 4.20 -8.66 20.60
C PRO A 156 3.02 -8.60 21.58
N TRP A 157 1.89 -7.99 21.17
CA TRP A 157 0.65 -7.97 21.95
C TRP A 157 -0.57 -8.05 21.02
N TYR A 158 -1.60 -8.76 21.46
CA TYR A 158 -2.88 -8.81 20.76
C TYR A 158 -3.86 -7.82 21.35
N TYR A 159 -4.62 -7.19 20.46
CA TYR A 159 -5.72 -6.31 20.79
C TYR A 159 -6.71 -6.25 19.63
N ASN A 160 -7.78 -5.48 19.78
CA ASN A 160 -8.68 -5.21 18.66
C ASN A 160 -8.01 -4.25 17.67
N PHE A 161 -7.21 -4.79 16.73
CA PHE A 161 -6.36 -4.01 15.81
C PHE A 161 -7.12 -2.95 14.97
N THR A 162 -8.42 -3.14 14.76
CA THR A 162 -9.26 -2.28 13.92
C THR A 162 -10.30 -1.50 14.75
N ALA A 163 -10.14 -1.42 16.08
CA ALA A 163 -11.00 -0.57 16.91
C ALA A 163 -10.84 0.91 16.52
N GLY A 164 -11.94 1.67 16.59
CA GLY A 164 -11.91 3.12 16.30
C GLY A 164 -11.21 3.94 17.39
N GLU A 165 -11.18 3.44 18.62
CA GLU A 165 -10.54 4.08 19.78
C GLU A 165 -9.85 3.05 20.67
N PHE A 166 -8.78 3.50 21.34
CA PHE A 166 -7.93 2.67 22.20
C PHE A 166 -7.76 3.33 23.58
N TRP A 167 -7.83 2.52 24.64
CA TRP A 167 -7.74 2.98 26.04
C TRP A 167 -6.29 3.09 26.54
N TYR A 168 -5.33 2.61 25.76
CA TYR A 168 -3.89 2.67 26.04
C TYR A 168 -3.13 3.15 24.80
N ASN A 169 -1.91 3.63 25.04
CA ASN A 169 -1.06 4.15 23.98
C ASN A 169 -0.44 2.99 23.17
N ILE A 170 -1.00 2.75 21.98
CA ILE A 170 -0.44 1.85 20.95
C ILE A 170 0.37 2.57 19.88
N THR A 171 0.48 3.90 19.98
CA THR A 171 1.07 4.70 18.90
C THR A 171 2.59 4.69 18.96
N VAL A 172 3.21 4.32 20.08
CA VAL A 172 4.68 4.29 20.21
C VAL A 172 5.27 2.95 19.76
N ALA A 173 6.11 2.99 18.72
CA ALA A 173 6.83 1.83 18.20
C ALA A 173 8.33 1.90 18.49
N SER A 174 8.97 0.72 18.53
CA SER A 174 10.41 0.62 18.81
C SER A 174 11.23 0.66 17.52
N PRO A 175 12.23 1.56 17.38
CA PRO A 175 13.11 1.55 16.23
C PRO A 175 14.05 0.33 16.23
N GLY A 176 14.31 -0.23 15.06
CA GLY A 176 15.31 -1.29 14.92
C GLY A 176 15.41 -1.88 13.52
N THR A 177 16.55 -2.48 13.21
CA THR A 177 16.81 -3.19 11.95
C THR A 177 16.67 -4.69 12.17
N ARG A 178 15.42 -5.17 12.22
CA ARG A 178 15.12 -6.60 12.45
C ARG A 178 14.66 -7.27 11.15
N VAL A 179 15.20 -8.45 10.86
CA VAL A 179 14.85 -9.24 9.68
C VAL A 179 14.31 -10.61 10.09
N LYS A 180 13.47 -11.19 9.23
CA LYS A 180 13.05 -12.59 9.33
C LYS A 180 13.96 -13.43 8.45
N MET A 181 14.67 -14.38 9.06
CA MET A 181 15.43 -15.39 8.31
C MET A 181 14.49 -16.55 7.97
N LEU A 182 14.45 -16.92 6.70
CA LEU A 182 13.72 -18.07 6.20
C LEU A 182 14.72 -19.01 5.54
N ASN A 183 14.59 -20.31 5.81
CA ASN A 183 15.37 -21.29 5.10
C ASN A 183 14.89 -21.44 3.65
N TYR A 184 15.79 -21.91 2.79
CA TYR A 184 15.41 -22.31 1.44
C TYR A 184 14.28 -23.35 1.49
N ASN A 185 13.28 -23.20 0.62
CA ASN A 185 12.03 -23.98 0.56
C ASN A 185 11.03 -23.81 1.71
N GLU A 186 11.21 -22.83 2.61
CA GLU A 186 10.10 -22.44 3.49
C GLU A 186 8.95 -21.85 2.67
N THR A 187 7.73 -22.21 3.05
CA THR A 187 6.48 -21.66 2.52
C THR A 187 5.85 -20.78 3.60
N VAL A 188 5.70 -19.49 3.30
CA VAL A 188 5.14 -18.46 4.19
C VAL A 188 3.72 -18.08 3.75
#